data_AF-A0A7C1RJ19-F1
#
_entry.id   AF-A0A7C1RJ19-F1
#
_cell.length_a   1.000
_cell.length_b   1.000
_cell.length_c   1.000
_cell.angle_alpha   90.00
_cell.angle_beta   90.00
_cell.angle_gamma   90.00
#
_symmetry.space_group_name_H-M   'P 1'
#
loop_
_entity.id
_entity.type
_entity.pdbx_description
1 polymer ?
#
loop_
_entity_poly.entity_id
_entity_poly.type
_entity_poly.pdbx_seq_one_letter_code
_entity_poly.pdbx_strand_id
1 'polypeptide(L)'
;MLLRGVLELVYKIKISSLLFMFIVFLPFNIVFAEEVKDSCVKCHADVTPGIIKQWQESKHSAMDVGCFTCHEAKKNDPSGYEHN
;
A
#
# COMPACT_ATOMS: atom_id res chain seq x y z
N MET A 1 -5.27 -34.95 -35.78
CA MET A 1 -4.64 -33.61 -35.95
C MET A 1 -5.53 -32.47 -35.47
N LEU A 2 -6.84 -32.50 -35.74
CA LEU A 2 -7.79 -31.44 -35.36
C LEU A 2 -7.96 -31.21 -33.83
N LEU A 3 -8.01 -32.27 -33.01
CA LEU A 3 -8.17 -32.12 -31.55
C LEU A 3 -6.98 -31.42 -30.86
N ARG A 4 -5.76 -31.57 -31.38
CA ARG A 4 -4.58 -30.87 -30.83
C ARG A 4 -4.68 -29.36 -31.05
N GLY A 5 -5.12 -28.91 -32.23
CA GLY A 5 -5.27 -27.49 -32.53
C GLY A 5 -6.33 -26.78 -31.69
N VAL A 6 -7.45 -27.45 -31.42
CA VAL A 6 -8.51 -26.90 -30.55
C VAL A 6 -8.04 -26.78 -29.11
N LEU A 7 -7.29 -27.77 -28.61
CA LEU A 7 -6.74 -27.75 -27.26
C LEU A 7 -5.73 -26.61 -27.06
N GLU A 8 -4.83 -26.41 -28.03
CA GLU A 8 -3.86 -25.30 -28.03
C GLU A 8 -4.55 -23.93 -28.04
N LEU A 9 -5.63 -23.79 -28.81
CA LEU A 9 -6.40 -22.54 -28.89
C LEU A 9 -7.09 -22.23 -27.55
N VAL A 10 -7.74 -23.23 -26.94
CA VAL A 10 -8.40 -23.09 -25.63
C VAL A 10 -7.38 -22.76 -24.54
N TYR A 11 -6.19 -23.37 -24.59
CA TYR A 11 -5.13 -23.13 -23.61
C TYR A 11 -4.57 -21.71 -23.73
N LYS A 12 -4.36 -21.21 -24.96
CA LYS A 12 -3.93 -19.81 -25.21
C LYS A 12 -4.98 -18.80 -24.75
N ILE A 13 -6.27 -19.05 -24.98
CA ILE A 13 -7.36 -18.17 -24.53
C ILE A 13 -7.43 -18.12 -23.00
N LYS A 14 -7.30 -19.27 -22.33
CA LYS A 14 -7.27 -19.32 -20.85
C LYS A 14 -6.06 -18.60 -20.27
N ILE A 15 -4.87 -18.79 -20.85
CA ILE A 15 -3.65 -18.08 -20.41
C ILE A 15 -3.79 -16.58 -20.62
N SER A 16 -4.30 -16.15 -21.78
CA SER A 16 -4.50 -14.73 -22.07
C SER A 16 -5.51 -14.08 -21.12
N SER A 17 -6.59 -14.80 -20.78
CA SER A 17 -7.62 -14.32 -19.84
C SER A 17 -7.09 -14.25 -18.40
N LEU A 18 -6.31 -15.25 -17.97
CA LEU A 18 -5.66 -15.27 -16.65
C LEU A 18 -4.60 -14.15 -16.52
N LEU A 19 -3.80 -13.92 -17.57
CA LEU A 19 -2.81 -12.84 -17.61
C LEU A 19 -3.48 -11.47 -17.56
N PHE A 20 -4.59 -11.28 -18.28
CA PHE A 20 -5.35 -10.03 -18.26
C PHE A 20 -5.92 -9.75 -16.87
N MET A 21 -6.44 -10.77 -16.17
CA MET A 21 -6.93 -10.63 -14.80
C MET A 21 -5.81 -10.22 -13.84
N PHE A 22 -4.61 -10.81 -13.96
CA PHE A 22 -3.46 -10.42 -13.13
C PHE A 22 -2.98 -9.00 -13.43
N ILE A 23 -2.91 -8.58 -14.70
CA ILE A 23 -2.45 -7.24 -15.10
C ILE A 23 -3.42 -6.15 -14.62
N VAL A 24 -4.72 -6.42 -14.62
CA VAL A 24 -5.73 -5.44 -14.17
C VAL A 24 -5.89 -5.42 -12.66
N PHE A 25 -5.82 -6.57 -11.97
CA PHE A 25 -6.03 -6.64 -10.52
C PHE A 25 -4.76 -6.40 -9.67
N LEU A 26 -3.56 -6.66 -10.18
CA LEU A 26 -2.30 -6.41 -9.44
C LEU A 26 -2.08 -4.93 -9.06
N PRO A 27 -2.22 -3.95 -9.98
CA PRO A 27 -1.92 -2.56 -9.64
C PRO A 27 -2.96 -1.90 -8.72
N PHE A 28 -4.16 -2.48 -8.57
CA PHE A 28 -5.23 -1.91 -7.75
C PHE A 28 -4.89 -1.84 -6.25
N ASN A 29 -4.13 -2.82 -5.74
CA ASN A 29 -3.85 -2.90 -4.30
C ASN A 29 -2.68 -2.00 -3.86
N ILE A 30 -1.83 -1.55 -4.79
CA ILE A 30 -0.61 -0.78 -4.47
C ILE A 30 -0.94 0.69 -4.17
N VAL A 31 -1.98 1.24 -4.80
CA VAL A 31 -2.29 2.69 -4.75
C VAL A 31 -2.80 3.15 -3.37
N PHE A 32 -3.45 2.30 -2.58
CA PHE A 32 -4.08 2.71 -1.32
C PHE A 32 -3.17 2.71 -0.08
N ALA A 33 -2.05 1.98 -0.10
CA ALA A 33 -1.21 1.81 1.08
C ALA A 33 -0.33 3.04 1.39
N GLU A 34 -0.03 3.86 0.38
CA GLU A 34 0.91 4.98 0.49
C GLU A 34 0.25 6.27 1.02
N GLU A 35 -1.03 6.49 0.71
CA GLU A 35 -1.75 7.75 0.98
C GLU A 35 -1.79 8.11 2.48
N VAL A 36 -1.97 7.13 3.36
CA VAL A 36 -2.04 7.35 4.81
C VAL A 36 -0.66 7.69 5.39
N LYS A 37 0.40 7.03 4.91
CA LYS A 37 1.77 7.22 5.37
C LYS A 37 2.27 8.64 5.05
N ASP A 38 1.98 9.11 3.84
CA ASP A 38 2.45 10.40 3.35
C ASP A 38 1.75 11.59 4.01
N SER A 39 0.48 11.44 4.39
CA SER A 39 -0.29 12.52 5.02
C SER A 39 0.33 13.00 6.34
N CYS A 40 0.77 12.09 7.21
CA CYS A 40 1.40 12.44 8.49
C CYS A 40 2.76 13.11 8.27
N VAL A 41 3.60 12.50 7.42
CA VAL A 41 4.98 12.96 7.17
C VAL A 41 4.99 14.36 6.55
N LYS A 42 4.03 14.67 5.67
CA LYS A 42 3.96 15.95 4.98
C LYS A 42 3.90 17.14 5.94
N CYS A 43 3.03 17.11 6.94
CA CYS A 43 2.92 18.19 7.92
C CYS A 43 4.03 18.10 8.98
N HIS A 44 4.31 16.89 9.47
CA HIS A 44 5.28 16.70 10.55
C HIS A 44 6.73 16.89 10.14
N ALA A 45 7.04 16.88 8.84
CA ALA A 45 8.36 17.27 8.33
C ALA A 45 8.66 18.74 8.66
N ASP A 46 7.64 19.59 8.65
CA ASP A 46 7.77 21.02 8.97
C ASP A 46 7.59 21.29 10.46
N VAL A 47 6.58 20.67 11.09
CA VAL A 47 6.23 20.93 12.51
C VAL A 47 7.20 20.24 13.48
N THR A 48 7.63 19.02 13.16
CA THR A 48 8.48 18.19 14.03
C THR A 48 9.59 17.46 13.24
N PRO A 49 10.50 18.20 12.57
CA PRO A 49 11.50 17.62 11.67
C PRO A 49 12.39 16.57 12.35
N GLY A 50 12.71 16.75 13.63
CA GLY A 50 13.49 15.79 14.41
C GLY A 50 12.82 14.43 14.54
N ILE A 51 11.50 14.40 14.77
CA ILE A 51 10.73 13.15 14.90
C ILE A 51 10.69 12.42 13.55
N ILE A 52 10.46 13.16 12.46
CA ILE A 52 10.48 12.59 11.12
C ILE A 52 11.83 12.00 10.79
N LYS A 53 12.92 12.72 11.08
CA LYS A 53 14.28 12.20 10.86
C LYS A 53 14.53 10.92 11.66
N GLN A 54 14.15 10.90 12.94
CA GLN A 54 14.30 9.70 13.78
C GLN A 54 13.50 8.52 13.24
N TRP A 55 12.27 8.75 12.79
CA TRP A 55 11.47 7.70 12.16
C TRP A 55 12.13 7.19 10.87
N GLN A 56 12.57 8.09 9.98
CA GLN A 56 13.26 7.75 8.71
C GLN A 56 14.53 6.91 8.95
N GLU A 57 15.29 7.19 10.01
CA GLU A 57 16.50 6.45 10.37
C GLU A 57 16.20 5.12 11.10
N SER A 58 14.93 4.86 11.45
CA SER A 58 14.54 3.67 12.21
C SER A 58 14.19 2.47 11.33
N LYS A 59 14.23 1.28 11.94
CA LYS A 59 13.72 0.05 11.31
C LYS A 59 12.22 0.12 11.00
N HIS A 60 11.45 0.96 11.71
CA HIS A 60 10.02 1.11 11.45
C HIS A 60 9.79 1.66 10.05
N SER A 61 10.53 2.70 9.63
CA SER A 61 10.43 3.22 8.27
C SER A 61 10.86 2.18 7.22
N ALA A 62 11.96 1.46 7.48
CA ALA A 62 12.49 0.43 6.57
C ALA A 62 11.58 -0.81 6.41
N MET A 63 10.71 -1.07 7.38
CA MET A 63 9.75 -2.18 7.37
C MET A 63 8.32 -1.73 7.10
N ASP A 64 8.17 -0.53 6.53
CA ASP A 64 6.89 0.08 6.19
C ASP A 64 5.89 0.32 7.35
N VAL A 65 6.38 0.41 8.58
CA VAL A 65 5.58 0.80 9.74
C VAL A 65 5.42 2.33 9.77
N GLY A 66 4.20 2.79 9.47
CA GLY A 66 3.83 4.20 9.47
C GLY A 66 3.48 4.76 10.85
N CYS A 67 3.38 6.10 10.94
CA CYS A 67 3.07 6.80 12.20
C CYS A 67 1.74 6.36 12.80
N PHE A 68 0.70 6.25 11.95
CA PHE A 68 -0.66 5.91 12.35
C PHE A 68 -0.76 4.52 12.99
N THR A 69 0.10 3.58 12.60
CA THR A 69 0.12 2.21 13.16
C THR A 69 0.26 2.19 14.68
N CYS A 70 0.93 3.19 15.28
CA CYS A 70 1.07 3.31 16.73
C CYS A 70 0.34 4.53 17.32
N HIS A 71 0.17 5.60 16.53
CA HIS A 71 -0.39 6.86 16.99
C HIS A 71 -1.87 7.07 16.61
N GLU A 72 -2.57 6.00 16.22
CA GLU A 72 -4.03 6.01 16.11
C GLU A 72 -4.65 6.27 17.49
N ALA A 73 -5.08 7.52 17.70
CA ALA A 73 -5.82 7.90 18.89
C ALA A 73 -7.24 7.32 18.83
N LYS A 74 -7.66 6.65 19.89
CA LYS A 74 -9.04 6.16 20.01
C LYS A 74 -9.98 7.31 20.36
N LYS A 75 -11.27 7.11 20.07
CA LYS A 75 -12.31 8.02 20.55
C LYS A 75 -12.22 8.15 22.08
N ASN A 76 -12.11 9.39 22.56
CA ASN A 76 -11.94 9.76 23.97
C ASN A 76 -10.59 9.36 24.59
N ASP A 77 -9.53 9.15 23.78
CA ASP A 77 -8.18 9.04 24.33
C ASP A 77 -7.81 10.35 25.06
N PRO A 78 -7.52 10.33 26.37
CA PRO A 78 -7.16 11.53 27.12
C PRO A 78 -5.90 12.24 26.59
N SER A 79 -5.06 11.51 25.84
CA SER A 79 -3.85 12.02 25.22
C SER A 79 -4.01 12.24 23.71
N GLY A 80 -5.23 12.07 23.17
CA GLY A 80 -5.56 12.30 21.77
C GLY A 80 -5.67 13.78 21.44
N TYR A 81 -5.28 14.12 20.21
CA TYR A 81 -5.39 15.47 19.67
C TYR A 81 -6.09 15.44 18.31
N GLU A 82 -6.96 16.43 18.08
CA GLU A 82 -7.58 16.65 16.79
C GLU A 82 -6.52 17.13 15.77
N HIS A 83 -6.46 16.46 14.62
CA HIS A 83 -5.59 16.83 13.49
C HIS A 83 -6.45 17.54 12.43
N ASN A 84 -5.99 18.69 11.95
CA ASN A 84 -6.71 19.57 11.02
C ASN A 84 -6.40 19.27 9.55
#